data_AF-A0A511D4F6-F1
#
_entry.id   AF-A0A511D4F6-F1
#
_cell.length_a   1.000
_cell.length_b   1.000
_cell.length_c   1.000
_cell.angle_alpha   90.00
_cell.angle_beta   90.00
_cell.angle_gamma   90.00
#
_symmetry.space_group_name_H-M   'P 1'
#
loop_
_entity.id
_entity.type
_entity.pdbx_description
1 polymer ?
#
loop_
_entity_poly.entity_id
_entity_poly.type
_entity_poly.pdbx_seq_one_letter_code
_entity_poly.pdbx_strand_id
1 'polypeptide(L)'
;MPLFVFDAGYDPIALTVDLADLPVAVLVRIRSDRVFYTDPGTRAPGQRGRPRRHGARFRCADPAGGPAPAQTLATRDDQYGHVQVAAWPGLHPKLAGRGRWAGDAGPPIITGTVIRVRVEHLPGPRGRAVKTLWLWWAGPGAPDLDLCWRAYLRRFDLEHTFRFCKQALGWTTPRIRTPEQADRWTWLILAADTQLRLARPIAADTRLPWERRLPTSRLTPTRIRRGFPRRLPLLGSPASPPKPCGRSPGRPKGSRRGPAPRHPAIHKAA
;
A
#
# COMPACT_ATOMS: atom_id res chain seq x y z
N MET A 1 -2.74 -14.01 10.56
CA MET A 1 -2.84 -14.03 9.08
C MET A 1 -2.31 -12.72 8.51
N PRO A 2 -1.48 -12.71 7.46
CA PRO A 2 -1.01 -11.49 6.82
C PRO A 2 -2.16 -10.67 6.21
N LEU A 3 -2.11 -9.33 6.37
CA LEU A 3 -3.08 -8.39 5.81
C LEU A 3 -2.38 -7.44 4.82
N PHE A 4 -2.80 -7.46 3.56
CA PHE A 4 -2.30 -6.58 2.51
C PHE A 4 -3.24 -5.40 2.30
N VAL A 5 -2.71 -4.18 2.34
CA VAL A 5 -3.51 -2.95 2.35
C VAL A 5 -3.27 -2.14 1.07
N PHE A 6 -4.35 -1.83 0.35
CA PHE A 6 -4.31 -1.16 -0.94
C PHE A 6 -5.16 0.12 -0.94
N ASP A 7 -4.79 1.07 -1.78
CA ASP A 7 -5.62 2.27 -2.01
C ASP A 7 -6.74 2.01 -3.04
N ALA A 8 -7.45 3.07 -3.42
CA ALA A 8 -8.58 2.97 -4.34
C ALA A 8 -8.20 2.83 -5.82
N GLY A 9 -6.90 2.82 -6.15
CA GLY A 9 -6.41 2.56 -7.50
C GLY A 9 -6.42 1.07 -7.86
N TYR A 10 -6.54 0.18 -6.87
CA TYR A 10 -6.59 -1.27 -7.06
C TYR A 10 -8.03 -1.77 -7.19
N ASP A 11 -8.23 -2.82 -7.99
CA ASP A 11 -9.52 -3.50 -8.09
C ASP A 11 -9.66 -4.55 -6.96
N PRO A 12 -10.53 -4.32 -5.97
CA PRO A 12 -10.70 -5.25 -4.84
C PRO A 12 -11.19 -6.63 -5.27
N ILE A 13 -11.98 -6.73 -6.33
CA ILE A 13 -12.62 -7.97 -6.75
C ILE A 13 -11.62 -8.85 -7.47
N ALA A 14 -10.83 -8.26 -8.37
CA ALA A 14 -9.72 -8.93 -9.02
C ALA A 14 -8.72 -9.49 -8.00
N LEU A 15 -8.30 -8.66 -7.03
CA LEU A 15 -7.38 -9.09 -5.97
C LEU A 15 -7.95 -10.22 -5.11
N THR A 16 -9.27 -10.20 -4.84
CA THR A 16 -9.94 -11.26 -4.07
C THR A 16 -9.85 -12.60 -4.78
N VAL A 17 -9.99 -12.62 -6.11
CA VAL A 17 -9.88 -13.85 -6.91
C VAL A 17 -8.43 -14.28 -7.09
N ASP A 18 -7.54 -13.36 -7.45
CA ASP A 18 -6.13 -13.67 -7.73
C ASP A 18 -5.39 -14.20 -6.48
N LEU A 19 -5.90 -13.93 -5.28
CA LEU A 19 -5.30 -14.33 -4.01
C LEU A 19 -6.16 -15.34 -3.22
N ALA A 20 -7.21 -15.90 -3.81
CA ALA A 20 -8.18 -16.77 -3.12
C ALA A 20 -7.54 -18.03 -2.51
N ASP A 21 -6.52 -18.58 -3.18
CA ASP A 21 -5.84 -19.82 -2.77
C ASP A 21 -4.69 -19.58 -1.76
N LEU A 22 -4.45 -18.33 -1.37
CA LEU A 22 -3.38 -17.97 -0.43
C LEU A 22 -3.96 -17.67 0.96
N PRO A 23 -3.24 -18.00 2.05
CA PRO A 23 -3.69 -17.75 3.42
C PRO A 23 -3.47 -16.27 3.81
N VAL A 24 -4.10 -15.37 3.07
CA VAL A 24 -3.91 -13.92 3.18
C VAL A 24 -5.26 -13.21 3.22
N ALA A 25 -5.28 -12.03 3.83
CA ALA A 25 -6.39 -11.10 3.69
C ALA A 25 -5.96 -9.86 2.90
N VAL A 26 -6.89 -9.31 2.13
CA VAL A 26 -6.75 -8.03 1.44
C VAL A 26 -7.71 -7.00 2.02
N LEU A 27 -7.24 -5.76 2.11
CA LEU A 27 -8.02 -4.60 2.54
C LEU A 27 -7.80 -3.48 1.53
N VAL A 28 -8.84 -3.10 0.81
CA VAL A 28 -8.75 -2.15 -0.30
C VAL A 28 -9.68 -0.97 -0.05
N ARG A 29 -9.20 0.26 -0.24
CA ARG A 29 -10.10 1.42 -0.21
C ARG A 29 -11.09 1.35 -1.36
N ILE A 30 -12.37 1.58 -1.08
CA ILE A 30 -13.40 1.70 -2.11
C ILE A 30 -14.01 3.10 -2.11
N ARG A 31 -14.59 3.49 -3.24
CA ARG A 31 -15.28 4.78 -3.38
C ARG A 31 -16.60 4.76 -2.59
N SER A 32 -16.96 5.92 -2.04
CA SER A 32 -18.17 6.11 -1.26
C SER A 32 -19.47 6.01 -2.05
N ASP A 33 -19.42 5.97 -3.38
CA ASP A 33 -20.58 5.84 -4.26
C ASP A 33 -20.75 4.42 -4.84
N ARG A 34 -19.93 3.46 -4.39
CA ARG A 34 -20.06 2.06 -4.80
C ARG A 34 -21.38 1.46 -4.31
N VAL A 35 -21.95 0.60 -5.15
CA VAL A 35 -23.15 -0.18 -4.87
C VAL A 35 -22.79 -1.66 -4.87
N PHE A 36 -23.21 -2.35 -3.83
CA PHE A 36 -23.09 -3.79 -3.66
C PHE A 36 -24.48 -4.43 -3.56
N TYR A 37 -24.49 -5.74 -3.57
CA TYR A 37 -25.69 -6.56 -3.50
C TYR A 37 -25.49 -7.65 -2.47
N THR A 38 -26.56 -8.01 -1.79
CA THR A 38 -26.63 -9.23 -0.97
C THR A 38 -26.86 -10.45 -1.86
N ASP A 39 -26.71 -11.64 -1.29
CA ASP A 39 -27.13 -12.88 -1.95
C ASP A 39 -28.64 -12.82 -2.26
N PRO A 40 -29.09 -13.18 -3.48
CA PRO A 40 -30.51 -13.41 -3.74
C PRO A 40 -31.07 -14.45 -2.76
N GLY A 41 -31.99 -14.03 -1.89
CA GLY A 41 -32.68 -14.94 -0.97
C GLY A 41 -33.37 -16.11 -1.68
N THR A 42 -33.73 -17.14 -0.91
CA THR A 42 -34.30 -18.39 -1.43
C THR A 42 -35.58 -18.15 -2.22
N ARG A 43 -35.72 -18.86 -3.34
CA ARG A 43 -36.87 -18.74 -4.22
C ARG A 43 -38.09 -19.43 -3.61
N ALA A 44 -39.24 -18.77 -3.63
CA ALA A 44 -40.51 -19.42 -3.29
C ALA A 44 -40.87 -20.49 -4.34
N PRO A 45 -41.48 -21.62 -3.94
CA PRO A 45 -41.95 -22.65 -4.87
C PRO A 45 -42.87 -22.06 -5.95
N GLY A 46 -42.75 -22.54 -7.20
CA GLY A 46 -43.63 -22.17 -8.31
C GLY A 46 -43.24 -20.91 -9.11
N GLN A 47 -42.23 -20.15 -8.69
CA GLN A 47 -41.75 -19.00 -9.47
C GLN A 47 -41.08 -19.44 -10.79
N ARG A 48 -41.56 -18.93 -11.93
CA ARG A 48 -41.02 -19.19 -13.28
C ARG A 48 -39.92 -18.20 -13.70
N GLY A 49 -39.00 -18.63 -14.56
CA GLY A 49 -37.92 -17.80 -15.14
C GLY A 49 -36.55 -17.99 -14.49
N ARG A 50 -35.52 -17.32 -15.01
CA ARG A 50 -34.12 -17.41 -14.53
C ARG A 50 -34.00 -16.94 -13.07
N PRO A 51 -33.31 -17.68 -12.18
CA PRO A 51 -33.04 -17.24 -10.81
C PRO A 51 -32.38 -15.86 -10.76
N ARG A 52 -32.78 -15.04 -9.78
CA ARG A 52 -32.10 -13.77 -9.50
C ARG A 52 -30.66 -14.07 -9.07
N ARG A 53 -29.70 -13.29 -9.57
CA ARG A 53 -28.27 -13.39 -9.21
C ARG A 53 -27.84 -12.43 -8.11
N HIS A 54 -28.66 -11.42 -7.82
CA HIS A 54 -28.36 -10.35 -6.88
C HIS A 54 -29.61 -10.08 -6.04
N GLY A 55 -29.40 -9.93 -4.73
CA GLY A 55 -30.43 -9.56 -3.76
C GLY A 55 -30.62 -8.05 -3.64
N ALA A 56 -30.88 -7.60 -2.42
CA ALA A 56 -31.09 -6.19 -2.10
C ALA A 56 -29.82 -5.36 -2.34
N ARG A 57 -30.02 -4.11 -2.77
CA ARG A 57 -28.93 -3.14 -3.00
C ARG A 57 -28.42 -2.58 -1.68
N PHE A 58 -27.10 -2.51 -1.55
CA PHE A 58 -26.37 -1.78 -0.52
C PHE A 58 -25.62 -0.61 -1.16
N ARG A 59 -25.95 0.63 -0.78
CA ARG A 59 -25.30 1.83 -1.34
C ARG A 59 -24.36 2.42 -0.30
N CYS A 60 -23.08 2.56 -0.62
CA CYS A 60 -22.13 3.21 0.29
C CYS A 60 -22.46 4.69 0.55
N ALA A 61 -23.14 5.34 -0.40
CA ALA A 61 -23.55 6.75 -0.30
C ALA A 61 -24.74 6.94 0.66
N ASP A 62 -25.56 5.91 0.83
CA ASP A 62 -26.70 5.88 1.73
C ASP A 62 -26.72 4.54 2.50
N PRO A 63 -25.87 4.44 3.53
CA PRO A 63 -25.78 3.21 4.32
C PRO A 63 -26.92 3.06 5.33
N ALA A 64 -27.72 4.10 5.58
CA ALA A 64 -28.86 4.03 6.49
C ALA A 64 -30.03 3.26 5.88
N GLY A 65 -30.18 3.32 4.55
CA GLY A 65 -31.15 2.51 3.81
C GLY A 65 -30.73 1.05 3.55
N GLY A 66 -29.57 0.62 4.04
CA GLY A 66 -29.07 -0.75 3.90
C GLY A 66 -29.44 -1.67 5.07
N PRO A 67 -29.14 -2.99 4.96
CA PRO A 67 -29.23 -3.92 6.10
C PRO A 67 -28.41 -3.46 7.30
N ALA A 68 -28.79 -3.93 8.49
CA ALA A 68 -27.99 -3.75 9.69
C ALA A 68 -26.58 -4.38 9.51
N PRO A 69 -25.52 -3.76 10.05
CA PRO A 69 -24.19 -4.34 10.03
C PRO A 69 -24.14 -5.62 10.86
N ALA A 70 -23.43 -6.65 10.37
CA ALA A 70 -23.25 -7.90 11.09
C ALA A 70 -22.21 -7.77 12.22
N GLN A 71 -21.28 -6.83 12.10
CA GLN A 71 -20.27 -6.55 13.12
C GLN A 71 -20.09 -5.04 13.25
N THR A 72 -19.94 -4.57 14.48
CA THR A 72 -19.65 -3.16 14.78
C THR A 72 -18.55 -3.06 15.83
N LEU A 73 -17.83 -1.94 15.79
CA LEU A 73 -16.81 -1.57 16.76
C LEU A 73 -16.94 -0.07 17.03
N ALA A 74 -16.93 0.30 18.30
CA ALA A 74 -16.79 1.69 18.75
C ALA A 74 -15.56 1.78 19.64
N THR A 75 -14.66 2.72 19.35
CA THR A 75 -13.42 2.92 20.10
C THR A 75 -13.01 4.39 20.11
N ARG A 76 -12.00 4.73 20.93
CA ARG A 76 -11.39 6.06 20.96
C ARG A 76 -9.96 5.99 20.43
N ASP A 77 -9.58 7.03 19.71
CA ASP A 77 -8.23 7.24 19.23
C ASP A 77 -7.78 8.68 19.51
N ASP A 78 -6.55 8.84 19.98
CA ASP A 78 -6.01 10.15 20.37
C ASP A 78 -5.99 11.17 19.21
N GLN A 79 -5.85 10.68 17.97
CA GLN A 79 -5.71 11.53 16.79
C GLN A 79 -7.03 11.73 16.02
N TYR A 80 -7.96 10.79 16.14
CA TYR A 80 -9.21 10.77 15.38
C TYR A 80 -10.49 10.91 16.23
N GLY A 81 -10.35 10.94 17.56
CA GLY A 81 -11.46 11.01 18.50
C GLY A 81 -12.25 9.71 18.55
N HIS A 82 -13.58 9.80 18.61
CA HIS A 82 -14.45 8.63 18.53
C HIS A 82 -14.44 7.98 17.14
N VAL A 83 -14.16 6.68 17.09
CA VAL A 83 -14.11 5.88 15.86
C VAL A 83 -15.24 4.85 15.87
N GLN A 84 -16.04 4.84 14.81
CA GLN A 84 -17.09 3.86 14.57
C GLN A 84 -16.77 3.05 13.32
N VAL A 85 -16.70 1.74 13.48
CA VAL A 85 -16.50 0.78 12.39
C VAL A 85 -17.72 -0.13 12.30
N ALA A 86 -18.19 -0.36 11.09
CA ALA A 86 -19.32 -1.26 10.82
C ALA A 86 -19.00 -2.12 9.60
N ALA A 87 -19.39 -3.39 9.62
CA ALA A 87 -19.07 -4.33 8.55
C ALA A 87 -20.29 -5.14 8.09
N TRP A 88 -20.34 -5.37 6.78
CA TRP A 88 -21.38 -6.12 6.09
C TRP A 88 -20.72 -7.22 5.25
N PRO A 89 -20.69 -8.47 5.75
CA PRO A 89 -20.14 -9.61 5.02
C PRO A 89 -21.08 -10.07 3.90
N GLY A 90 -20.57 -10.89 2.98
CA GLY A 90 -21.36 -11.52 1.92
C GLY A 90 -21.89 -10.56 0.86
N LEU A 91 -21.31 -9.36 0.76
CA LEU A 91 -21.68 -8.38 -0.26
C LEU A 91 -20.83 -8.57 -1.52
N HIS A 92 -21.43 -8.34 -2.69
CA HIS A 92 -20.74 -8.40 -3.99
C HIS A 92 -21.18 -7.28 -4.93
N PRO A 93 -20.29 -6.73 -5.77
CA PRO A 93 -20.70 -5.81 -6.82
C PRO A 93 -21.30 -6.56 -8.01
N LYS A 94 -22.03 -5.83 -8.86
CA LYS A 94 -22.44 -6.35 -10.16
C LYS A 94 -21.28 -6.20 -11.14
N LEU A 95 -20.67 -7.32 -11.51
CA LEU A 95 -19.59 -7.36 -12.49
C LEU A 95 -20.14 -7.34 -13.93
N ALA A 96 -19.38 -6.73 -14.83
CA ALA A 96 -19.65 -6.77 -16.27
C ALA A 96 -18.82 -7.89 -16.91
N GLY A 97 -19.37 -8.59 -17.89
CA GLY A 97 -18.71 -9.69 -18.61
C GLY A 97 -17.75 -9.15 -19.66
N ARG A 98 -16.83 -8.28 -19.24
CA ARG A 98 -15.85 -7.61 -20.09
C ARG A 98 -14.53 -7.48 -19.34
N GLY A 99 -13.46 -7.15 -20.07
CA GLY A 99 -12.11 -7.10 -19.50
C GLY A 99 -11.75 -8.47 -18.95
N ARG A 100 -11.38 -8.53 -17.66
CA ARG A 100 -11.02 -9.77 -16.95
C ARG A 100 -12.06 -10.89 -17.10
N TRP A 101 -13.35 -10.55 -17.14
CA TRP A 101 -14.45 -11.51 -17.12
C TRP A 101 -15.06 -11.76 -18.50
N ALA A 102 -14.37 -11.41 -19.58
CA ALA A 102 -14.89 -11.54 -20.95
C ALA A 102 -15.00 -13.00 -21.41
N GLY A 103 -14.12 -13.88 -20.91
CA GLY A 103 -14.07 -15.30 -21.29
C GLY A 103 -14.96 -16.22 -20.44
N ASP A 104 -15.56 -15.69 -19.37
CA ASP A 104 -16.39 -16.48 -18.48
C ASP A 104 -17.80 -16.66 -19.07
N ALA A 105 -18.41 -17.82 -18.81
CA ALA A 105 -19.81 -18.10 -19.18
C ALA A 105 -20.80 -17.05 -18.61
N GLY A 106 -20.39 -16.33 -17.57
CA GLY A 106 -20.99 -15.08 -17.13
C GLY A 106 -20.18 -14.46 -15.99
N PRO A 107 -20.39 -13.17 -15.66
CA PRO A 107 -19.59 -12.48 -14.65
C PRO A 107 -19.77 -13.18 -13.30
N PRO A 108 -18.70 -13.58 -12.58
CA PRO A 108 -18.81 -14.34 -11.35
C PRO A 108 -19.41 -13.52 -10.20
N ILE A 109 -19.83 -14.21 -9.14
CA ILE A 109 -20.23 -13.58 -7.87
C ILE A 109 -19.06 -13.69 -6.91
N ILE A 110 -18.34 -12.58 -6.74
CA ILE A 110 -17.21 -12.51 -5.81
C ILE A 110 -17.66 -11.72 -4.59
N THR A 111 -17.80 -12.43 -3.48
CA THR A 111 -18.25 -11.87 -2.21
C THR A 111 -17.07 -11.38 -1.38
N GLY A 112 -17.37 -10.43 -0.51
CA GLY A 112 -16.43 -9.93 0.48
C GLY A 112 -17.17 -9.16 1.56
N THR A 113 -16.40 -8.52 2.43
CA THR A 113 -16.92 -7.71 3.52
C THR A 113 -16.71 -6.24 3.21
N VAL A 114 -17.79 -5.48 3.13
CA VAL A 114 -17.72 -4.02 3.05
C VAL A 114 -17.60 -3.48 4.48
N ILE A 115 -16.62 -2.62 4.73
CA ILE A 115 -16.36 -2.00 6.03
C ILE A 115 -16.49 -0.49 5.89
N ARG A 116 -17.27 0.13 6.77
CA ARG A 116 -17.39 1.58 6.91
C ARG A 116 -16.63 2.03 8.14
N VAL A 117 -15.82 3.07 8.00
CA VAL A 117 -15.11 3.72 9.11
C VAL A 117 -15.55 5.19 9.16
N ARG A 118 -16.03 5.61 10.32
CA ARG A 118 -16.33 7.00 10.67
C ARG A 118 -15.45 7.41 11.83
N VAL A 119 -14.97 8.65 11.78
CA VAL A 119 -14.14 9.25 12.82
C VAL A 119 -14.78 10.57 13.25
N GLU A 120 -14.46 11.05 14.44
CA GLU A 120 -14.95 12.32 14.95
C GLU A 120 -14.28 13.50 14.24
N HIS A 121 -12.96 13.42 14.05
CA HIS A 121 -12.19 14.44 13.35
C HIS A 121 -11.00 13.87 12.58
N LEU A 122 -10.49 14.65 11.62
CA LEU A 122 -9.23 14.37 10.95
C LEU A 122 -8.09 15.17 11.61
N PRO A 123 -6.86 14.63 11.69
CA PRO A 123 -5.71 15.40 12.13
C PRO A 123 -5.43 16.56 11.17
N GLY A 124 -5.23 17.76 11.72
CA GLY A 124 -4.92 18.98 10.97
C GLY A 124 -5.81 20.16 11.36
N PRO A 125 -5.82 21.24 10.54
CA PRO A 125 -6.63 22.43 10.80
C PRO A 125 -8.12 22.07 10.95
N ARG A 126 -8.77 22.69 11.94
CA ARG A 126 -10.20 22.53 12.21
C ARG A 126 -11.02 22.93 10.97
N GLY A 127 -12.05 22.16 10.64
CA GLY A 127 -12.97 22.42 9.52
C GLY A 127 -12.79 21.50 8.30
N ARG A 128 -11.82 20.58 8.29
CA ARG A 128 -11.73 19.58 7.22
C ARG A 128 -12.91 18.61 7.30
N ALA A 129 -13.74 18.57 6.26
CA ALA A 129 -14.87 17.66 6.18
C ALA A 129 -14.44 16.21 6.40
N VAL A 130 -15.05 15.56 7.39
CA VAL A 130 -14.83 14.14 7.68
C VAL A 130 -15.53 13.31 6.62
N LYS A 131 -14.77 12.83 5.64
CA LYS A 131 -15.29 11.88 4.66
C LYS A 131 -15.34 10.49 5.30
N THR A 132 -16.49 9.83 5.17
CA THR A 132 -16.63 8.41 5.54
C THR A 132 -15.67 7.59 4.70
N LEU A 133 -14.87 6.76 5.35
CA LEU A 133 -13.98 5.82 4.69
C LEU A 133 -14.72 4.49 4.48
N TRP A 134 -14.60 3.97 3.26
CA TRP A 134 -15.14 2.68 2.89
C TRP A 134 -14.00 1.77 2.45
N LEU A 135 -14.02 0.53 2.95
CA LEU A 135 -13.03 -0.48 2.68
C LEU A 135 -13.72 -1.77 2.21
N TRP A 136 -13.06 -2.50 1.34
CA TRP A 136 -13.38 -3.88 0.99
C TRP A 136 -12.37 -4.79 1.67
N TRP A 137 -12.86 -5.77 2.40
CA TRP A 137 -12.05 -6.82 3.00
C TRP A 137 -12.42 -8.16 2.39
N ALA A 138 -11.41 -8.96 2.03
CA ALA A 138 -11.59 -10.35 1.67
C ALA A 138 -10.45 -11.18 2.24
N GLY A 139 -10.76 -12.35 2.75
CA GLY A 139 -9.81 -13.29 3.32
C GLY A 139 -10.52 -14.40 4.08
N PRO A 140 -9.78 -15.40 4.57
CA PRO A 140 -10.31 -16.43 5.44
C PRO A 140 -10.96 -15.86 6.71
N GLY A 141 -12.17 -16.33 7.03
CA GLY A 141 -12.89 -15.99 8.27
C GLY A 141 -13.54 -14.61 8.27
N ALA A 142 -13.55 -13.97 9.44
CA ALA A 142 -14.13 -12.64 9.64
C ALA A 142 -13.02 -11.58 9.87
N PRO A 143 -13.23 -10.33 9.45
CA PRO A 143 -12.25 -9.27 9.69
C PRO A 143 -12.16 -8.90 11.18
N ASP A 144 -10.93 -8.69 11.65
CA ASP A 144 -10.70 -7.90 12.86
C ASP A 144 -10.87 -6.41 12.49
N LEU A 145 -11.98 -5.81 12.94
CA LEU A 145 -12.30 -4.43 12.61
C LEU A 145 -11.25 -3.45 13.13
N ASP A 146 -10.71 -3.65 14.34
CA ASP A 146 -9.72 -2.73 14.93
C ASP A 146 -8.42 -2.77 14.14
N LEU A 147 -7.97 -3.97 13.76
CA LEU A 147 -6.82 -4.16 12.89
C LEU A 147 -7.05 -3.50 11.52
N CYS A 148 -8.20 -3.71 10.88
CA CYS A 148 -8.47 -3.21 9.54
C CYS A 148 -8.36 -1.68 9.45
N TRP A 149 -9.05 -0.94 10.31
CA TRP A 149 -9.05 0.52 10.19
C TRP A 149 -7.67 1.11 10.54
N ARG A 150 -6.99 0.58 11.58
CA ARG A 150 -5.64 1.02 11.97
C ARG A 150 -4.60 0.71 10.91
N ALA A 151 -4.67 -0.48 10.30
CA ALA A 151 -3.79 -0.87 9.20
C ALA A 151 -3.97 0.05 7.99
N TYR A 152 -5.22 0.42 7.66
CA TYR A 152 -5.47 1.34 6.56
C TYR A 152 -4.90 2.75 6.82
N LEU A 153 -4.94 3.25 8.05
CA LEU A 153 -4.30 4.52 8.39
C LEU A 153 -2.77 4.48 8.21
N ARG A 154 -2.14 3.34 8.54
CA ARG A 154 -0.71 3.11 8.32
C ARG A 154 -0.33 2.98 6.84
N ARG A 155 -1.27 2.77 5.92
CA ARG A 155 -0.97 2.69 4.47
C ARG A 155 -0.24 3.93 3.96
N PHE A 156 -0.52 5.12 4.51
CA PHE A 156 0.14 6.37 4.09
C PHE A 156 1.62 6.45 4.52
N ASP A 157 2.09 5.60 5.42
CA ASP A 157 3.51 5.51 5.82
C ASP A 157 4.41 5.12 4.63
N LEU A 158 3.85 4.45 3.62
CA LEU A 158 4.52 4.13 2.36
C LEU A 158 4.87 5.40 1.55
N GLU A 159 4.00 6.41 1.54
CA GLU A 159 4.29 7.70 0.88
C GLU A 159 5.43 8.45 1.55
N HIS A 160 5.49 8.40 2.88
CA HIS A 160 6.60 8.96 3.65
C HIS A 160 7.90 8.21 3.33
N THR A 161 7.85 6.89 3.17
CA THR A 161 9.00 6.07 2.76
C THR A 161 9.48 6.47 1.36
N PHE A 162 8.59 6.58 0.38
CA PHE A 162 8.96 7.02 -0.97
C PHE A 162 9.56 8.42 -1.00
N ARG A 163 8.98 9.36 -0.25
CA ARG A 163 9.53 10.71 -0.11
C ARG A 163 10.95 10.66 0.46
N PHE A 164 11.16 9.87 1.52
CA PHE A 164 12.47 9.69 2.13
C PHE A 164 13.48 9.09 1.12
N CYS A 165 13.14 8.01 0.45
CA CYS A 165 14.01 7.39 -0.55
C CYS A 165 14.41 8.38 -1.66
N LYS A 166 13.45 9.15 -2.18
CA LYS A 166 13.71 10.15 -3.23
C LYS A 166 14.59 11.30 -2.76
N GLN A 167 14.25 11.91 -1.63
CA GLN A 167 14.88 13.16 -1.17
C GLN A 167 16.16 12.94 -0.37
N ALA A 168 16.21 11.88 0.44
CA ALA A 168 17.30 11.63 1.39
C ALA A 168 18.28 10.55 0.90
N LEU A 169 17.80 9.52 0.20
CA LEU A 169 18.66 8.46 -0.34
C LEU A 169 19.03 8.69 -1.81
N GLY A 170 18.45 9.71 -2.45
CA GLY A 170 18.79 10.08 -3.82
C GLY A 170 18.28 9.10 -4.88
N TRP A 171 17.13 8.46 -4.62
CA TRP A 171 16.56 7.46 -5.54
C TRP A 171 16.42 8.00 -6.97
N THR A 172 16.07 9.26 -7.14
CA THR A 172 15.91 9.92 -8.46
C THR A 172 17.10 10.80 -8.85
N THR A 173 18.22 10.74 -8.11
CA THR A 173 19.41 11.56 -8.36
C THR A 173 20.30 11.06 -9.51
N PRO A 174 20.58 9.76 -9.69
CA PRO A 174 21.55 9.34 -10.70
C PRO A 174 21.01 9.44 -12.12
N ARG A 175 21.87 9.84 -13.06
CA ARG A 175 21.59 9.87 -14.50
C ARG A 175 21.94 8.53 -15.14
N ILE A 176 21.15 7.52 -14.81
CA ILE A 176 21.22 6.16 -15.37
C ILE A 176 20.79 6.14 -16.85
N ARG A 177 21.34 5.20 -17.62
CA ARG A 177 21.14 5.13 -19.08
C ARG A 177 20.34 3.90 -19.54
N THR A 178 20.22 2.87 -18.70
CA THR A 178 19.50 1.64 -19.04
C THR A 178 18.53 1.23 -17.94
N PRO A 179 17.45 0.47 -18.25
CA PRO A 179 16.51 -0.03 -17.26
C PRO A 179 17.19 -0.88 -16.17
N GLU A 180 18.16 -1.72 -16.56
CA GLU A 180 18.87 -2.59 -15.61
C GLU A 180 19.75 -1.78 -14.64
N GLN A 181 20.19 -0.58 -15.04
CA GLN A 181 20.85 0.35 -14.11
C GLN A 181 19.84 0.97 -13.14
N ALA A 182 18.61 1.23 -13.59
CA ALA A 182 17.52 1.71 -12.74
C ALA A 182 17.15 0.69 -11.66
N ASP A 183 17.04 -0.58 -12.05
CA ASP A 183 16.70 -1.67 -11.16
C ASP A 183 17.78 -1.87 -10.11
N ARG A 184 19.06 -1.95 -10.54
CA ARG A 184 20.20 -2.05 -9.62
C ARG A 184 20.26 -0.88 -8.65
N TRP A 185 20.03 0.35 -9.13
CA TRP A 185 19.99 1.52 -8.26
C TRP A 185 18.84 1.44 -7.25
N THR A 186 17.66 1.00 -7.68
CA THR A 186 16.51 0.79 -6.80
C THR A 186 16.82 -0.24 -5.72
N TRP A 187 17.47 -1.36 -6.06
CA TRP A 187 17.92 -2.34 -5.07
C TRP A 187 18.90 -1.77 -4.06
N LEU A 188 19.84 -0.91 -4.47
CA LEU A 188 20.74 -0.21 -3.55
C LEU A 188 20.00 0.72 -2.60
N ILE A 189 18.99 1.44 -3.09
CA ILE A 189 18.13 2.30 -2.25
C ILE A 189 17.35 1.48 -1.23
N LEU A 190 16.76 0.35 -1.66
CA LEU A 190 16.02 -0.54 -0.77
C LEU A 190 16.94 -1.18 0.28
N ALA A 191 18.14 -1.60 -0.11
CA ALA A 191 19.13 -2.11 0.83
C ALA A 191 19.54 -1.04 1.85
N ALA A 192 19.77 0.20 1.42
CA ALA A 192 20.11 1.31 2.30
C ALA A 192 18.96 1.66 3.28
N ASP A 193 17.70 1.74 2.82
CA ASP A 193 16.55 1.96 3.71
C ASP A 193 16.41 0.80 4.72
N THR A 194 16.60 -0.44 4.28
CA THR A 194 16.56 -1.63 5.14
C THR A 194 17.65 -1.58 6.20
N GLN A 195 18.89 -1.23 5.83
CA GLN A 195 20.00 -1.05 6.78
C GLN A 195 19.67 0.03 7.82
N LEU A 196 19.11 1.17 7.40
CA LEU A 196 18.70 2.23 8.33
C LEU A 196 17.59 1.77 9.27
N ARG A 197 16.61 0.99 8.80
CA ARG A 197 15.55 0.43 9.65
C ARG A 197 16.12 -0.55 10.68
N LEU A 198 16.99 -1.46 10.25
CA LEU A 198 17.65 -2.45 11.11
C LEU A 198 18.61 -1.81 12.13
N ALA A 199 19.21 -0.66 11.78
CA ALA A 199 20.11 0.06 12.66
C ALA A 199 19.41 0.88 13.76
N ARG A 200 18.07 1.00 13.73
CA ARG A 200 17.29 1.76 14.73
C ARG A 200 17.69 1.46 16.19
N PRO A 201 17.77 0.21 16.67
CA PRO A 201 18.11 -0.08 18.07
C PRO A 201 19.50 0.40 18.48
N ILE A 202 20.45 0.48 17.55
CA ILE A 202 21.86 0.86 17.81
C ILE A 202 22.16 2.32 17.43
N ALA A 203 21.19 3.02 16.83
CA ALA A 203 21.33 4.40 16.41
C ALA A 203 21.23 5.34 17.62
N ALA A 204 22.23 6.23 17.77
CA ALA A 204 22.11 7.37 18.66
C ALA A 204 21.24 8.44 17.99
N ASP A 205 20.40 9.14 18.77
CA ASP A 205 19.61 10.28 18.27
C ASP A 205 20.52 11.50 18.02
N THR A 206 21.17 11.52 16.85
CA THR A 206 21.97 12.66 16.38
C THR A 206 21.04 13.76 15.87
N ARG A 207 20.52 14.53 16.82
CA ARG A 207 19.54 15.61 16.61
C ARG A 207 20.19 16.98 16.38
N LEU A 208 19.46 17.87 15.73
CA LEU A 208 19.76 19.29 15.66
C LEU A 208 19.38 19.98 17.00
N PRO A 209 19.92 21.17 17.30
CA PRO A 209 19.67 21.83 18.59
C PRO A 209 18.18 22.09 18.89
N TRP A 210 17.39 22.48 17.89
CA TRP A 210 15.96 22.78 18.02
C TRP A 210 15.05 21.55 17.90
N GLU A 211 15.61 20.38 17.68
CA GLU A 211 14.86 19.15 17.48
C GLU A 211 14.55 18.47 18.82
N ARG A 212 13.27 18.12 19.06
CA ARG A 212 12.89 17.32 20.25
C ARG A 212 13.59 15.96 20.23
N ARG A 213 13.97 15.48 21.42
CA ARG A 213 14.49 14.13 21.63
C ARG A 213 13.40 13.09 21.36
N LEU A 214 13.75 12.04 20.64
CA LEU A 214 12.85 10.91 20.39
C LEU A 214 13.37 9.65 21.10
N PRO A 215 12.47 8.81 21.64
CA PRO A 215 12.87 7.48 22.09
C PRO A 215 13.31 6.64 20.88
N THR A 216 14.21 5.67 21.10
CA THR A 216 14.78 4.81 20.05
C THR A 216 13.70 4.16 19.17
N SER A 217 12.60 3.70 19.78
CA SER A 217 11.47 3.09 19.07
C SER A 217 10.78 4.02 18.08
N ARG A 218 10.88 5.35 18.27
CA ARG A 218 10.26 6.39 17.41
C ARG A 218 11.26 7.14 16.54
N LEU A 219 12.54 6.74 16.51
CA LEU A 219 13.51 7.38 15.61
C LEU A 219 13.10 7.22 14.15
N THR A 220 13.10 8.34 13.43
CA THR A 220 12.79 8.37 12.01
C THR A 220 14.00 7.93 11.17
N PRO A 221 13.80 7.42 9.94
CA PRO A 221 14.91 7.07 9.05
C PRO A 221 15.93 8.21 8.85
N THR A 222 15.45 9.47 8.79
CA THR A 222 16.31 10.66 8.72
C THR A 222 17.21 10.82 9.95
N ARG A 223 16.67 10.62 11.17
CA ARG A 223 17.47 10.71 12.40
C ARG A 223 18.53 9.62 12.46
N ILE A 224 18.14 8.40 12.11
CA ILE A 224 19.05 7.25 12.07
C ILE A 224 20.18 7.52 11.06
N ARG A 225 19.85 7.96 9.85
CA ARG A 225 20.81 8.29 8.80
C ARG A 225 21.85 9.32 9.24
N ARG A 226 21.50 10.34 10.04
CA ARG A 226 22.46 11.33 10.54
C ARG A 226 23.51 10.74 11.48
N GLY A 227 23.11 9.76 12.30
CA GLY A 227 24.02 9.06 13.21
C GLY A 227 24.76 7.87 12.57
N PHE A 228 24.21 7.32 11.49
CA PHE A 228 24.66 6.07 10.88
C PHE A 228 26.16 6.07 10.46
N PRO A 229 26.72 7.13 9.85
CA PRO A 229 28.14 7.18 9.50
C PRO A 229 29.10 6.99 10.69
N ARG A 230 28.68 7.37 11.91
CA ARG A 230 29.49 7.18 13.13
C ARG A 230 29.48 5.73 13.63
N ARG A 231 28.50 4.93 13.18
CA ARG A 231 28.35 3.51 13.54
C ARG A 231 28.96 2.59 12.49
N LEU A 232 29.03 3.04 11.23
CA LEU A 232 29.53 2.22 10.13
C LEU A 232 30.94 1.62 10.38
N PRO A 233 31.92 2.34 10.99
CA PRO A 233 33.22 1.75 11.29
C PRO A 233 33.17 0.60 12.30
N LEU A 234 32.18 0.57 13.19
CA LEU A 234 32.03 -0.48 14.21
C LEU A 234 31.56 -1.81 13.64
N LEU A 235 30.93 -1.78 12.45
CA LEU A 235 30.43 -2.98 11.78
C LEU A 235 31.52 -3.70 10.98
N GLY A 236 32.70 -3.08 10.82
CA GLY A 236 33.71 -3.53 9.86
C GLY A 236 33.25 -3.35 8.41
N SER A 237 34.07 -3.81 7.48
CA SER A 237 33.74 -3.83 6.05
C SER A 237 33.77 -5.27 5.55
N PRO A 238 32.68 -5.78 4.95
CA PRO A 238 32.73 -7.07 4.26
C PRO A 238 33.48 -6.98 2.92
N ALA A 239 33.83 -5.76 2.47
CA ALA A 239 34.57 -5.58 1.24
C ALA A 239 36.03 -6.03 1.40
N SER A 240 36.56 -6.67 0.36
CA SER A 240 37.99 -6.95 0.25
C SER A 240 38.79 -5.65 0.41
N PRO A 241 40.06 -5.75 0.87
CA PRO A 241 40.96 -4.61 0.92
C PRO A 241 40.96 -3.84 -0.42
N PRO A 242 41.05 -2.49 -0.38
CA PRO A 242 41.09 -1.71 -1.60
C PRO A 242 42.24 -2.19 -2.48
N LYS A 243 42.03 -2.16 -3.81
CA LYS A 243 43.11 -2.43 -4.75
C LYS A 243 44.26 -1.45 -4.47
N PRO A 244 45.53 -1.90 -4.51
CA PRO A 244 46.68 -1.03 -4.29
C PRO A 244 46.58 0.23 -5.15
N CYS A 245 46.79 1.40 -4.54
CA CYS A 245 46.88 2.64 -5.30
C CYS A 245 48.08 2.55 -6.26
N GLY A 246 47.81 2.76 -7.54
CA GLY A 246 48.82 2.75 -8.60
C GLY A 246 48.24 3.35 -9.86
N ARG A 247 49.11 3.79 -10.78
CA ARG A 247 48.67 4.16 -12.12
C ARG A 247 48.10 2.90 -12.75
N SER A 248 46.80 2.88 -13.04
CA SER A 248 46.27 1.86 -13.93
C SER A 248 47.10 1.89 -15.23
N PRO A 249 47.22 0.78 -15.97
CA PRO A 249 47.97 0.73 -17.24
C PRO A 249 47.47 1.72 -18.32
N GLY A 250 46.53 2.59 -17.96
CA GLY A 250 45.80 3.44 -18.87
C GLY A 250 44.94 2.60 -19.79
N ARG A 251 44.41 3.29 -20.78
CA ARG A 251 43.73 2.65 -21.89
C ARG A 251 44.80 2.08 -22.83
N PRO A 252 44.63 0.87 -23.39
CA PRO A 252 45.55 0.38 -24.42
C PRO A 252 45.71 1.40 -25.54
N LYS A 253 46.98 1.70 -25.92
CA LYS A 253 47.30 2.60 -27.02
C LYS A 253 46.55 2.13 -28.28
N GLY A 254 45.93 3.08 -28.99
CA GLY A 254 45.13 2.79 -30.19
C GLY A 254 43.65 2.47 -29.95
N SER A 255 43.22 2.25 -28.70
CA SER A 255 41.80 2.00 -28.43
C SER A 255 40.96 3.27 -28.57
N ARG A 256 40.16 3.34 -29.63
CA ARG A 256 39.14 4.38 -29.85
C ARG A 256 37.79 3.84 -29.39
N ARG A 257 37.04 4.63 -28.60
CA ARG A 257 35.62 4.35 -28.30
C ARG A 257 34.86 5.45 -29.01
N GLY A 258 33.94 5.06 -29.87
CA GLY A 258 33.06 6.02 -30.53
C GLY A 258 32.13 6.71 -29.52
N PRO A 259 31.33 7.68 -30.01
CA PRO A 259 30.25 8.27 -29.23
C PRO A 259 29.36 7.19 -28.59
N ALA A 260 28.78 7.50 -27.43
CA ALA A 260 27.81 6.59 -26.82
C ALA A 260 26.64 6.35 -27.80
N PRO A 261 26.15 5.09 -27.93
CA PRO A 261 24.96 4.79 -28.72
C PRO A 261 23.81 5.70 -28.30
N ARG A 262 23.19 6.39 -29.26
CA ARG A 262 22.01 7.22 -29.03
C ARG A 262 20.78 6.41 -29.40
N HIS A 263 19.84 6.32 -28.47
CA HIS A 263 18.53 5.72 -28.74
C HIS A 263 17.55 6.84 -29.14
N PRO A 264 16.63 6.59 -30.10
CA PRO A 264 15.61 7.56 -30.47
C PRO A 264 14.72 7.88 -29.26
N ALA A 265 14.29 9.14 -29.16
CA ALA A 265 13.37 9.56 -28.10
C ALA A 265 12.00 8.93 -28.33
N ILE A 266 11.47 8.21 -27.35
CA ILE A 266 10.10 7.70 -27.39
C ILE A 266 9.17 8.87 -27.03
N HIS A 267 8.52 9.44 -28.04
CA HIS A 267 7.43 10.39 -27.84
C HIS A 267 6.14 9.60 -27.59
N LYS A 268 5.42 9.90 -26.51
CA LYS A 268 4.04 9.43 -26.35
C LYS A 268 3.19 10.13 -27.41
N ALA A 269 2.50 9.36 -28.25
CA ALA A 269 1.45 9.90 -29.12
C ALA A 269 0.40 10.62 -28.25
N ALA A 270 -0.03 11.79 -28.71
CA ALA A 270 -1.01 12.65 -28.06
C ALA A 270 -2.41 12.01 -28.07
#